data_AF-A0A6G0RHM2-F1
#
_entry.id   AF-A0A6G0RHM2-F1
#
_cell.length_a   1.000
_cell.length_b   1.000
_cell.length_c   1.000
_cell.angle_alpha   90.00
_cell.angle_beta   90.00
_cell.angle_gamma   90.00
#
_symmetry.space_group_name_H-M   'P 1'
#
loop_
_entity.id
_entity.type
_entity.pdbx_description
1 polymer ?
#
loop_
_entity_poly.entity_id
_entity_poly.type
_entity_poly.pdbx_seq_one_letter_code
_entity_poly.pdbx_strand_id
1 'polypeptide(L)'
;MKLTAVARVLDTFPPKVRDRASVIVSDFIIAEMSLARACKLPVGTFELLNLIWTRSHRDKKSSAWTVAKLLQTQVHYYRWQFNQALIQAARRGDLIMVRWVLAHFRHCHITKDGSKKRLDEDNWAFSKCWTQPKSTEESNGVMKT
;
A
#
# COMPACT_ATOMS: atom_id res chain seq x y z
N MET A 1 3.78 -18.12 5.80
CA MET A 1 4.62 -18.18 7.04
C MET A 1 5.28 -16.84 7.26
N LYS A 2 5.09 -16.14 8.39
CA LYS A 2 6.10 -15.23 8.98
C LYS A 2 5.66 -14.45 10.24
N LEU A 3 4.37 -14.38 10.58
CA LEU A 3 3.95 -13.75 11.85
C LEU A 3 3.73 -14.77 12.99
N THR A 4 3.25 -15.98 12.68
CA THR A 4 2.99 -17.03 13.68
C THR A 4 4.25 -17.55 14.37
N ALA A 5 5.37 -17.64 13.62
CA ALA A 5 6.66 -18.06 14.19
C ALA A 5 7.23 -16.99 15.13
N VAL A 6 7.11 -15.71 14.76
CA VAL A 6 7.57 -14.58 15.57
C VAL A 6 6.74 -14.46 16.84
N ALA A 7 5.41 -14.62 16.76
CA ALA A 7 4.54 -14.66 17.95
C ALA A 7 4.96 -15.80 18.91
N ARG A 8 5.20 -17.00 18.39
CA ARG A 8 5.68 -18.14 19.19
C ARG A 8 7.03 -17.90 19.84
N VAL A 9 7.95 -17.25 19.14
CA VAL A 9 9.27 -16.89 19.70
C VAL A 9 9.14 -15.77 20.73
N LEU A 10 8.24 -14.81 20.55
CA LEU A 10 7.98 -13.78 21.55
C LEU A 10 7.39 -14.37 22.84
N ASP A 11 6.58 -15.42 22.72
CA ASP A 11 5.95 -16.10 23.86
C ASP A 11 6.93 -16.91 24.74
N THR A 12 8.13 -17.23 24.26
CA THR A 12 9.16 -17.90 25.07
C THR A 12 9.90 -16.96 26.02
N PHE A 13 9.75 -15.64 25.84
CA PHE A 13 10.43 -14.65 26.68
C PHE A 13 9.62 -14.26 27.94
N PRO A 14 10.31 -13.91 29.04
CA PRO A 14 9.68 -13.29 30.20
C PRO A 14 8.90 -12.02 29.83
N PRO A 15 7.81 -11.65 30.54
CA PRO A 15 6.89 -10.58 30.14
C PRO A 15 7.60 -9.25 29.81
N LYS A 16 8.53 -8.82 30.66
CA LYS A 16 9.30 -7.57 30.46
C LYS A 16 10.17 -7.59 29.19
N VAL A 17 10.71 -8.76 28.82
CA VAL A 17 11.53 -8.93 27.62
C VAL A 17 10.65 -9.08 26.39
N ARG A 18 9.52 -9.78 26.52
CA ARG A 18 8.48 -9.87 25.49
C ARG A 18 7.96 -8.51 25.08
N ASP A 19 7.67 -7.62 26.04
CA ASP A 19 7.14 -6.28 25.76
C ASP A 19 8.16 -5.41 25.02
N ARG A 20 9.44 -5.48 25.42
CA ARG A 20 10.50 -4.76 24.70
C ARG A 20 10.73 -5.33 23.31
N ALA A 21 10.78 -6.66 23.19
CA ALA A 21 10.97 -7.34 21.91
C ALA A 21 9.78 -7.09 20.96
N SER A 22 8.55 -7.07 21.47
CA SER A 22 7.35 -6.80 20.66
C SER A 22 7.36 -5.37 20.12
N VAL A 23 7.78 -4.38 20.91
CA VAL A 23 7.95 -3.00 20.47
C VAL A 23 9.01 -2.91 19.38
N ILE A 24 10.20 -3.50 19.58
CA ILE A 24 11.30 -3.46 18.59
C ILE A 24 10.89 -4.15 17.29
N VAL A 25 10.29 -5.34 17.38
CA VAL A 25 9.82 -6.10 16.22
C VAL A 25 8.73 -5.35 15.48
N SER A 26 7.76 -4.75 16.19
CA SER A 26 6.71 -3.94 15.57
C SER A 26 7.29 -2.71 14.88
N ASP A 27 8.20 -2.00 15.55
CA ASP A 27 8.88 -0.83 15.02
C ASP A 27 9.63 -1.20 13.72
N PHE A 28 10.38 -2.30 13.73
CA PHE A 28 11.08 -2.81 12.54
C PHE A 28 10.12 -3.20 11.40
N ILE A 29 9.05 -3.94 11.71
CA ILE A 29 8.06 -4.34 10.71
C ILE A 29 7.41 -3.11 10.06
N ILE A 30 7.07 -2.08 10.84
CA ILE A 30 6.47 -0.84 10.34
C ILE A 30 7.48 -0.05 9.49
N ALA A 31 8.77 -0.04 9.84
CA ALA A 31 9.83 0.66 9.10
C ALA A 31 9.97 0.17 7.64
N GLU A 32 9.85 -1.15 7.46
CA GLU A 32 10.01 -1.83 6.18
C GLU A 32 8.68 -2.00 5.41
N MET A 33 7.54 -1.69 6.04
CA MET A 33 6.23 -1.92 5.44
C MET A 33 5.78 -0.74 4.59
N SER A 34 5.52 -1.02 3.31
CA SER A 34 4.88 -0.07 2.42
C SER A 34 3.36 -0.01 2.68
N LEU A 35 2.75 1.18 2.62
CA LEU A 35 1.28 1.37 2.69
C LEU A 35 0.49 0.42 1.76
N ALA A 36 0.90 0.24 0.51
CA ALA A 36 0.23 -0.69 -0.40
C ALA A 36 0.24 -2.14 0.11
N ARG A 37 1.35 -2.57 0.73
CA ARG A 37 1.42 -3.87 1.36
C ARG A 37 0.48 -3.94 2.57
N ALA A 38 0.41 -2.90 3.39
CA ALA A 38 -0.54 -2.82 4.50
C ALA A 38 -2.00 -2.88 4.00
N CYS A 39 -2.32 -2.21 2.88
CA CYS A 39 -3.64 -2.29 2.25
C CYS A 39 -4.02 -3.68 1.75
N LYS A 40 -3.02 -4.48 1.34
CA LYS A 40 -3.22 -5.86 0.88
C LYS A 40 -3.47 -6.85 2.02
N LEU A 41 -3.03 -6.54 3.24
CA LEU A 41 -3.15 -7.48 4.35
C LEU A 41 -4.63 -7.66 4.75
N PRO A 42 -5.07 -8.89 5.07
CA PRO A 42 -6.44 -9.14 5.52
C PRO A 42 -6.75 -8.42 6.85
N VAL A 43 -5.73 -8.20 7.66
CA VAL A 43 -5.75 -7.39 8.90
C VAL A 43 -5.15 -6.00 8.65
N GLY A 44 -5.35 -5.46 7.45
CA GLY A 44 -5.01 -4.07 7.15
C GLY A 44 -5.97 -3.15 7.89
N THR A 45 -5.71 -2.94 9.19
CA THR A 45 -6.48 -2.01 10.01
C THR A 45 -6.07 -0.59 9.68
N PHE A 46 -7.03 0.32 9.78
CA PHE A 46 -6.81 1.77 9.71
C PHE A 46 -5.65 2.21 10.63
N GLU A 47 -5.54 1.60 11.81
CA GLU A 47 -4.46 1.84 12.75
C GLU A 47 -3.07 1.53 12.18
N LEU A 48 -2.92 0.44 11.44
CA LEU A 48 -1.63 0.11 10.82
C LEU A 48 -1.23 1.16 9.78
N LEU A 49 -2.18 1.67 9.01
CA LEU A 49 -1.92 2.75 8.04
C LEU A 49 -1.49 4.04 8.75
N ASN A 50 -2.17 4.41 9.83
CA ASN A 50 -1.80 5.57 10.65
C ASN A 50 -0.42 5.41 11.27
N LEU A 51 -0.06 4.22 11.74
CA LEU A 51 1.26 3.95 12.31
C LEU A 51 2.37 4.09 11.25
N ILE A 52 2.19 3.50 10.06
CA ILE A 52 3.14 3.63 8.95
C ILE A 52 3.27 5.11 8.55
N TRP A 53 2.15 5.82 8.43
CA TRP A 53 2.14 7.23 8.08
C TRP A 53 2.84 8.10 9.13
N THR A 54 2.51 7.93 10.39
CA THR A 54 3.11 8.69 11.50
C THR A 54 4.62 8.42 11.58
N ARG A 55 5.02 7.15 11.43
CA ARG A 55 6.43 6.77 11.34
C ARG A 55 7.13 7.47 10.18
N SER A 56 6.51 7.54 9.00
CA SER A 56 7.12 8.20 7.85
C SER A 56 7.55 9.64 8.15
N HIS A 57 6.73 10.38 8.90
CA HIS A 57 7.04 11.74 9.36
C HIS A 57 8.14 11.79 10.41
N ARG A 58 8.15 10.82 11.34
CA ARG A 58 9.22 10.66 12.33
C ARG A 58 10.57 10.36 11.66
N ASP A 59 10.58 9.40 10.74
CA ASP A 59 11.78 8.94 10.06
C ASP A 59 12.30 9.96 9.02
N LYS A 60 11.48 10.95 8.62
CA LYS A 60 11.91 12.07 7.76
C LYS A 60 13.16 12.78 8.29
N LYS A 61 13.26 12.94 9.62
CA LYS A 61 14.39 13.58 10.31
C LYS A 61 15.48 12.60 10.75
N SER A 62 15.25 11.30 10.60
CA SER A 62 16.21 10.27 11.00
C SER A 62 17.35 10.16 9.99
N SER A 63 18.55 9.83 10.45
CA SER A 63 19.68 9.47 9.58
C SER A 63 19.53 8.07 8.98
N ALA A 64 18.77 7.18 9.65
CA ALA A 64 18.51 5.84 9.16
C ALA A 64 17.71 5.84 7.86
N TRP A 65 17.97 4.83 7.02
CA TRP A 65 17.17 4.56 5.83
C TRP A 65 16.02 3.63 6.21
N THR A 66 14.79 4.01 5.85
CA THR A 66 13.60 3.16 6.01
C THR A 66 12.68 3.36 4.81
N VAL A 67 11.89 2.34 4.49
CA VAL A 67 10.87 2.44 3.42
C VAL A 67 9.85 3.52 3.76
N ALA A 68 9.48 3.64 5.05
CA ALA A 68 8.60 4.70 5.53
C ALA A 68 9.16 6.10 5.25
N LYS A 69 10.47 6.33 5.39
CA LYS A 69 11.10 7.63 5.10
C LYS A 69 10.92 8.07 3.64
N LEU A 70 10.96 7.12 2.69
CA LEU A 70 10.81 7.42 1.26
C LEU A 70 9.48 8.11 0.93
N LEU A 71 8.42 7.86 1.71
CA LEU A 71 7.14 8.57 1.55
C LEU A 71 7.29 10.08 1.70
N GLN A 72 8.18 10.55 2.57
CA GLN A 72 8.33 11.97 2.87
C GLN A 72 9.49 12.64 2.13
N THR A 73 10.45 11.84 1.63
CA THR A 73 11.68 12.36 1.01
C THR A 73 11.71 12.20 -0.51
N GLN A 74 11.00 11.23 -1.07
CA GLN A 74 11.07 10.92 -2.50
C GLN A 74 9.72 11.10 -3.19
N VAL A 75 9.61 12.12 -4.05
CA VAL A 75 8.35 12.46 -4.74
C VAL A 75 7.86 11.36 -5.67
N HIS A 76 8.77 10.69 -6.39
CA HIS A 76 8.41 9.58 -7.30
C HIS A 76 7.87 8.39 -6.51
N TYR A 77 8.52 8.06 -5.38
CA TYR A 77 8.06 7.01 -4.49
C TYR A 77 6.70 7.34 -3.88
N TYR A 78 6.50 8.58 -3.42
CA TYR A 78 5.21 9.05 -2.90
C TYR A 78 4.08 8.84 -3.92
N ARG A 79 4.28 9.27 -5.18
CA ARG A 79 3.28 9.10 -6.24
C ARG A 79 3.05 7.64 -6.60
N TRP A 80 4.11 6.85 -6.73
CA TRP A 80 3.98 5.41 -7.00
C TRP A 80 3.22 4.69 -5.88
N GLN A 81 3.57 4.99 -4.63
CA GLN A 81 2.98 4.39 -3.44
C GLN A 81 1.50 4.74 -3.27
N PHE A 82 1.10 5.97 -3.60
CA PHE A 82 -0.31 6.38 -3.69
C PHE A 82 -1.10 5.45 -4.61
N ASN A 83 -0.61 5.26 -5.83
CA ASN A 83 -1.31 4.46 -6.84
C ASN A 83 -1.42 3.00 -6.41
N GLN A 84 -0.33 2.42 -5.90
CA GLN A 84 -0.35 1.04 -5.41
C GLN A 84 -1.30 0.88 -4.22
N ALA A 85 -1.28 1.80 -3.25
CA ALA A 85 -2.16 1.74 -2.08
C ALA A 85 -3.63 1.87 -2.47
N LEU A 86 -3.95 2.78 -3.39
CA LEU A 86 -5.30 2.97 -3.91
C LEU A 86 -5.81 1.72 -4.64
N ILE A 87 -4.99 1.10 -5.49
CA ILE A 87 -5.34 -0.13 -6.20
C ILE A 87 -5.64 -1.25 -5.19
N GLN A 88 -4.81 -1.45 -4.16
CA GLN A 88 -5.04 -2.50 -3.18
C GLN A 88 -6.30 -2.24 -2.34
N ALA A 89 -6.53 -0.99 -1.91
CA ALA A 89 -7.73 -0.61 -1.17
C ALA A 89 -9.01 -0.82 -2.00
N ALA A 90 -8.99 -0.43 -3.27
CA ALA A 90 -10.11 -0.63 -4.20
C ALA A 90 -10.37 -2.11 -4.49
N ARG A 91 -9.32 -2.91 -4.71
CA ARG A 91 -9.45 -4.37 -4.91
C ARG A 91 -10.04 -5.09 -3.69
N ARG A 92 -9.76 -4.57 -2.48
CA ARG A 92 -10.35 -5.08 -1.24
C ARG A 92 -11.80 -4.65 -1.04
N GLY A 93 -12.27 -3.63 -1.76
CA GLY A 93 -13.59 -3.03 -1.55
C GLY A 93 -13.70 -2.22 -0.27
N ASP A 94 -12.57 -1.84 0.35
CA ASP A 94 -12.56 -1.11 1.62
C ASP A 94 -12.63 0.40 1.37
N LEU A 95 -13.85 0.94 1.41
CA LEU A 95 -14.10 2.36 1.17
C LEU A 95 -13.44 3.26 2.24
N ILE A 96 -13.31 2.79 3.47
CA ILE A 96 -12.67 3.56 4.55
C ILE A 96 -11.19 3.72 4.21
N MET A 97 -10.55 2.64 3.77
CA MET A 97 -9.16 2.65 3.35
C MET A 97 -8.93 3.53 2.11
N VAL A 98 -9.81 3.47 1.11
CA VAL A 98 -9.76 4.35 -0.07
C VAL A 98 -9.83 5.82 0.35
N ARG A 99 -10.80 6.18 1.21
CA ARG A 99 -10.94 7.55 1.72
C ARG A 99 -9.71 8.01 2.49
N TRP A 100 -9.13 7.12 3.31
CA TRP A 100 -7.92 7.42 4.05
C TRP A 100 -6.75 7.73 3.11
N VAL A 101 -6.53 6.90 2.08
CA VAL A 101 -5.46 7.11 1.09
C VAL A 101 -5.64 8.45 0.39
N LEU A 102 -6.84 8.78 -0.07
CA LEU A 102 -7.13 10.06 -0.72
C LEU A 102 -6.89 11.27 0.21
N ALA A 103 -7.26 11.15 1.48
CA ALA A 103 -7.12 12.23 2.45
C ALA A 103 -5.66 12.54 2.83
N HIS A 104 -4.80 11.52 2.80
CA HIS A 104 -3.38 11.63 3.16
C HIS A 104 -2.50 12.01 1.97
N PHE A 105 -2.87 11.57 0.76
CA PHE A 105 -2.15 11.88 -0.48
C PHE A 105 -2.71 13.11 -1.21
N ARG A 106 -2.85 14.25 -0.52
CA ARG A 106 -3.50 15.46 -1.05
C ARG A 106 -2.84 16.06 -2.29
N HIS A 107 -1.56 15.78 -2.51
CA HIS A 107 -0.80 16.26 -3.66
C HIS A 107 -0.85 15.31 -4.87
N CYS A 108 -1.54 14.18 -4.75
CA CYS A 108 -1.74 13.24 -5.85
C CYS A 108 -3.16 13.40 -6.39
N HIS A 109 -3.27 13.96 -7.59
CA HIS A 109 -4.55 14.05 -8.29
C HIS A 109 -4.75 12.79 -9.15
N ILE A 110 -5.91 12.15 -8.99
CA ILE A 110 -6.37 11.11 -9.93
C ILE A 110 -6.83 11.86 -11.18
N THR A 111 -5.97 11.93 -12.19
CA THR A 111 -6.36 12.47 -13.49
C THR A 111 -7.37 11.51 -14.13
N LYS A 112 -8.61 11.96 -14.26
CA LYS A 112 -9.71 11.18 -14.87
C LYS A 112 -9.72 11.20 -16.39
N ASP A 113 -8.74 11.80 -17.05
CA ASP A 113 -8.78 12.01 -18.49
C ASP A 113 -7.42 11.71 -19.12
N GLY A 114 -7.46 11.22 -20.36
CA GLY A 114 -6.36 10.84 -21.23
C GLY A 114 -5.46 12.01 -21.64
N SER A 115 -5.05 12.84 -20.68
CA SER A 115 -4.03 13.86 -20.85
C SER A 115 -2.66 13.20 -20.77
N LYS A 116 -2.33 12.50 -21.85
CA LYS A 116 -0.98 12.25 -22.31
C LYS A 116 -0.26 13.60 -22.40
N LYS A 117 0.48 13.95 -21.35
CA LYS A 117 1.63 14.87 -21.37
C LYS A 117 2.21 14.95 -19.95
N ARG A 118 3.43 14.42 -19.80
CA ARG A 118 4.33 14.50 -18.62
C ARG A 118 4.32 13.31 -17.65
N LEU A 119 4.02 12.11 -18.14
CA LEU A 119 4.31 10.83 -17.45
C LEU A 119 4.64 9.75 -18.49
N ASP A 120 5.49 10.02 -19.48
CA ASP A 120 5.69 9.10 -20.61
C ASP A 120 6.87 8.11 -20.47
N GLU A 121 7.68 8.14 -19.41
CA GLU A 121 8.79 7.16 -19.28
C GLU A 121 8.62 6.13 -18.15
N ASP A 122 8.00 6.48 -17.01
CA ASP A 122 7.95 5.57 -15.85
C ASP A 122 6.62 4.79 -15.70
N ASN A 123 5.71 4.92 -16.65
CA ASN A 123 4.30 4.60 -16.46
C ASN A 123 3.87 3.19 -16.95
N TRP A 124 4.81 2.33 -17.37
CA TRP A 124 4.48 1.00 -17.93
C TRP A 124 3.65 0.12 -16.98
N ALA A 125 3.81 0.29 -15.66
CA ALA A 125 3.09 -0.46 -14.63
C ALA A 125 1.64 0.02 -14.41
N PHE A 126 1.30 1.25 -14.78
CA PHE A 126 -0.03 1.83 -14.61
C PHE A 126 -1.00 1.38 -15.70
N SER A 127 -0.52 1.29 -16.95
CA SER A 127 -1.35 0.95 -18.11
C SER A 127 -1.98 -0.45 -17.98
N LYS A 128 -1.25 -1.41 -17.39
CA LYS A 128 -1.73 -2.78 -17.20
C LYS A 128 -2.81 -2.95 -16.12
N CYS A 129 -2.95 -2.03 -15.16
CA CYS A 129 -3.87 -2.21 -14.02
C CYS A 129 -5.30 -1.70 -14.28
N TRP A 130 -5.50 -0.86 -15.29
CA TRP A 130 -6.80 -0.25 -15.60
C TRP A 130 -7.43 -0.76 -16.90
N THR A 131 -6.79 -1.71 -17.59
CA THR A 131 -7.42 -2.41 -18.71
C THR A 131 -8.44 -3.40 -18.14
N GLN A 132 -9.71 -3.04 -18.21
CA GLN A 132 -10.82 -3.97 -17.95
C GLN A 132 -10.64 -5.20 -18.88
N PRO A 133 -10.78 -6.44 -18.39
CA PRO A 133 -10.97 -7.57 -19.29
C PRO A 133 -12.26 -7.31 -20.07
N LYS A 134 -12.18 -7.21 -21.40
CA LYS A 134 -13.38 -7.19 -22.25
C LYS A 134 -14.15 -8.49 -21.97
N SER A 135 -15.34 -8.38 -21.39
CA SER A 135 -16.31 -9.46 -21.39
C SER A 135 -16.74 -9.69 -22.83
N THR A 136 -16.22 -10.73 -23.47
CA THR A 136 -16.81 -11.27 -24.69
C THR A 136 -18.11 -11.96 -24.29
N GLU A 137 -19.22 -11.24 -24.44
CA GLU A 137 -20.55 -11.86 -24.54
C GLU A 137 -20.57 -12.71 -25.83
N GLU A 138 -20.47 -14.02 -25.68
CA GLU A 138 -20.90 -14.97 -26.69
C GLU A 138 -22.44 -14.99 -26.69
N SER A 139 -23.04 -14.22 -27.59
CA SER A 139 -24.44 -14.43 -28.00
C SER A 139 -24.48 -15.16 -29.34
N ASN A 140 -24.82 -16.44 -29.23
CA ASN A 140 -25.38 -17.36 -30.23
C ASN A 140 -25.89 -16.76 -31.55
N GLY A 141 -25.40 -17.34 -32.65
CA GLY A 141 -26.20 -18.01 -33.68
C GLY A 141 -27.25 -17.22 -34.45
N VAL A 142 -26.98 -16.95 -35.74
CA VAL A 142 -28.00 -16.91 -36.79
C VAL A 142 -27.47 -17.61 -38.05
N MET A 143 -28.07 -18.77 -38.35
CA MET A 143 -28.07 -19.42 -39.67
C MET A 143 -28.74 -18.53 -40.71
N LYS A 144 -28.30 -18.61 -41.97
CA LYS A 144 -29.13 -18.82 -43.18
C LYS A 144 -28.22 -18.76 -44.42
N THR A 145 -27.98 -19.92 -45.04
CA THR A 145 -28.54 -20.45 -46.32
C THR A 145 -27.67 -20.09 -47.50
#